data_AF-A0A970G397-F1
#
_entry.id   AF-A0A970G397-F1
#
_cell.length_a   1.000
_cell.length_b   1.000
_cell.length_c   1.000
_cell.angle_alpha   90.00
_cell.angle_beta   90.00
_cell.angle_gamma   90.00
#
_symmetry.space_group_name_H-M   'P 1'
#
loop_
_entity.id
_entity.type
_entity.pdbx_description
1 polymer ?
#
loop_
_entity_poly.entity_id
_entity_poly.type
_entity_poly.pdbx_seq_one_letter_code
_entity_poly.pdbx_strand_id
1 'polypeptide(L)'
;MKFYFGGIINSGISVPIITPKPTLDLSLPGGVINPHATLKIPLPSLPVVPVVTTAPPAPAATPAPAATAKPTQKPAVKPPANPPKGDLKNATLTSFGLRIEDFRPKLTDEWYMFTPINLSQEGSLSYPLVAENAYIVGSVTITVKGGQLTVGYQAVQGVNITRAFMTVVGTLDDLKTVNPSLLGNLNLPFNQPISIEGNFGNDRLVVLYLSHSADFKSGLAGITAFVPEQHQLFMQNMVGLVD
;
A
#
# COMPACT_ATOMS: atom_id res chain seq x y z
N MET A 1 5.36 -77.24 -16.55
CA MET A 1 6.69 -76.95 -17.11
C MET A 1 7.16 -75.64 -16.50
N LYS A 2 8.22 -75.68 -15.69
CA LYS A 2 8.78 -74.54 -14.93
C LYS A 2 9.86 -73.88 -15.77
N PHE A 3 9.88 -72.55 -15.81
CA PHE A 3 11.12 -71.78 -16.01
C PHE A 3 11.19 -70.71 -14.92
N TYR A 4 12.28 -70.78 -14.15
CA TYR A 4 12.69 -69.85 -13.10
C TYR A 4 13.92 -69.08 -13.60
N PHE A 5 13.88 -67.76 -13.47
CA PHE A 5 15.00 -66.82 -13.26
C PHE A 5 14.29 -65.54 -12.73
N GLY A 6 14.60 -64.88 -11.61
CA GLY A 6 15.70 -64.93 -10.66
C GLY A 6 16.04 -63.47 -10.26
N GLY A 7 15.65 -63.04 -9.05
CA GLY A 7 16.07 -61.81 -8.35
C GLY A 7 15.45 -60.50 -8.88
N ILE A 8 15.05 -59.49 -8.09
CA ILE A 8 15.42 -59.05 -6.75
C ILE A 8 14.20 -58.40 -6.08
N ILE A 9 13.99 -58.68 -4.80
CA ILE A 9 13.06 -57.99 -3.89
C ILE A 9 13.57 -56.58 -3.58
N ASN A 10 12.71 -55.56 -3.65
CA ASN A 10 12.86 -54.44 -2.72
C ASN A 10 11.50 -53.87 -2.31
N SER A 11 11.28 -53.90 -1.02
CA SER A 11 10.17 -53.30 -0.30
C SER A 11 10.56 -51.88 0.09
N GLY A 12 9.59 -50.96 0.04
CA GLY A 12 9.74 -49.59 0.56
C GLY A 12 9.91 -48.55 -0.56
N ILE A 13 9.49 -47.30 -0.41
CA ILE A 13 9.18 -46.52 0.78
C ILE A 13 8.19 -45.44 0.33
N SER A 14 7.08 -45.27 1.04
CA SER A 14 6.28 -44.04 0.97
C SER A 14 7.18 -42.88 1.36
N VAL A 15 7.53 -42.01 0.42
CA VAL A 15 8.32 -40.81 0.72
C VAL A 15 7.43 -39.84 1.50
N PRO A 16 7.70 -39.54 2.78
CA PRO A 16 7.03 -38.43 3.43
C PRO A 16 7.51 -37.13 2.77
N ILE A 17 6.59 -36.37 2.18
CA ILE A 17 6.87 -34.97 1.85
C ILE A 17 6.95 -34.22 3.18
N ILE A 18 8.19 -34.12 3.68
CA ILE A 18 8.53 -33.28 4.81
C ILE A 18 8.30 -31.83 4.37
N THR A 19 7.27 -31.21 4.94
CA THR A 19 7.03 -29.77 4.88
C THR A 19 8.23 -29.06 5.52
N PRO A 20 8.92 -28.12 4.85
CA PRO A 20 9.81 -27.23 5.57
C PRO A 20 8.95 -26.26 6.38
N LYS A 21 8.77 -26.57 7.66
CA LYS A 21 8.35 -25.63 8.69
C LYS A 21 9.56 -24.71 8.98
N PRO A 22 9.46 -23.38 8.84
CA PRO A 22 10.54 -22.51 9.27
C PRO A 22 10.61 -22.57 10.81
N THR A 23 11.63 -23.24 11.33
CA THR A 23 12.01 -23.19 12.75
C THR A 23 12.99 -22.03 12.91
N LEU A 24 12.60 -21.01 13.68
CA LEU A 24 13.51 -19.96 14.15
C LEU A 24 14.40 -20.58 15.25
N ASP A 25 15.63 -20.94 14.90
CA ASP A 25 16.67 -21.25 15.89
C ASP A 25 17.30 -19.94 16.37
N LEU A 26 16.89 -19.48 17.55
CA LEU A 26 17.60 -18.44 18.29
C LEU A 26 18.57 -19.12 19.28
N SER A 27 19.72 -19.53 18.77
CA SER A 27 20.87 -19.89 19.61
C SER A 27 22.08 -19.06 19.18
N LEU A 28 22.38 -18.01 19.96
CA LEU A 28 23.67 -17.33 19.95
C LEU A 28 24.37 -17.63 21.28
N PRO A 29 25.61 -18.13 21.29
CA PRO A 29 26.38 -18.26 22.51
C PRO A 29 26.84 -16.86 22.96
N GLY A 30 26.41 -16.48 24.17
CA GLY A 30 27.02 -15.46 25.04
C GLY A 30 27.50 -14.16 24.37
N GLY A 31 26.67 -13.12 24.39
CA GLY A 31 27.13 -11.77 24.08
C GLY A 31 25.99 -10.75 24.12
N VAL A 32 26.14 -9.77 25.01
CA VAL A 32 25.22 -8.66 25.31
C VAL A 32 24.55 -8.06 24.05
N ILE A 33 23.21 -8.05 24.04
CA ILE A 33 22.38 -7.40 23.01
C ILE A 33 22.49 -5.87 23.12
N ASN A 34 23.02 -5.24 22.06
CA ASN A 34 23.02 -3.80 21.84
C ASN A 34 21.90 -3.48 20.82
N PRO A 35 20.92 -2.60 21.10
CA PRO A 35 19.72 -2.44 20.26
C PRO A 35 19.92 -1.58 18.98
N HIS A 36 21.14 -1.44 18.48
CA HIS A 36 21.43 -0.69 17.24
C HIS A 36 22.26 -1.55 16.27
N ALA A 37 21.60 -2.40 15.49
CA ALA A 37 22.21 -3.05 14.35
C ALA A 37 21.40 -2.76 13.08
N THR A 38 21.84 -1.74 12.34
CA THR A 38 21.34 -1.40 11.01
C THR A 38 21.95 -2.37 9.99
N LEU A 39 21.12 -3.17 9.32
CA LEU A 39 21.53 -4.02 8.20
C LEU A 39 21.98 -3.13 7.02
N LYS A 40 23.30 -3.10 6.76
CA LYS A 40 23.88 -2.49 5.55
C LYS A 40 23.84 -3.50 4.40
N ILE A 41 23.01 -3.25 3.39
CA ILE A 41 23.05 -3.94 2.09
C ILE A 41 23.84 -3.04 1.13
N PRO A 42 24.87 -3.52 0.41
CA PRO A 42 25.62 -2.69 -0.54
C PRO A 42 24.80 -2.38 -1.81
N LEU A 43 24.79 -1.11 -2.21
CA LEU A 43 24.14 -0.61 -3.43
C LEU A 43 25.12 -0.67 -4.62
N PRO A 44 24.74 -1.21 -5.79
CA PRO A 44 25.51 -1.02 -7.02
C PRO A 44 25.31 0.39 -7.57
N SER A 45 26.40 1.07 -7.91
CA SER A 45 26.40 2.41 -8.51
C SER A 45 26.02 2.38 -9.99
N LEU A 46 25.02 3.17 -10.38
CA LEU A 46 24.69 3.44 -11.79
C LEU A 46 25.08 4.88 -12.19
N PRO A 47 25.40 5.12 -13.48
CA PRO A 47 26.05 6.35 -13.93
C PRO A 47 25.11 7.57 -13.97
N VAL A 48 25.67 8.73 -13.64
CA VAL A 48 25.03 10.06 -13.70
C VAL A 48 24.89 10.52 -15.15
N VAL A 49 23.67 10.88 -15.57
CA VAL A 49 23.41 11.57 -16.84
C VAL A 49 22.98 13.01 -16.53
N PRO A 50 23.54 14.05 -17.18
CA PRO A 50 23.21 15.44 -16.87
C PRO A 50 21.85 15.87 -17.45
N VAL A 51 21.07 16.56 -16.61
CA VAL A 51 19.76 17.17 -16.92
C VAL A 51 19.97 18.49 -17.68
N VAL A 52 19.28 18.66 -18.81
CA VAL A 52 19.14 19.96 -19.50
C VAL A 52 17.75 20.51 -19.23
N THR A 53 17.71 21.70 -18.62
CA THR A 53 16.50 22.43 -18.20
C THR A 53 15.99 23.35 -19.31
N THR A 54 14.73 23.23 -19.71
CA THR A 54 13.93 24.35 -20.24
C THR A 54 12.45 24.19 -19.86
N ALA A 55 11.92 25.18 -19.13
CA ALA A 55 10.52 25.26 -18.72
C ALA A 55 9.67 25.97 -19.81
N PRO A 56 8.50 25.43 -20.20
CA PRO A 56 7.52 26.17 -21.01
C PRO A 56 6.59 27.08 -20.17
N PRO A 57 6.07 28.19 -20.76
CA PRO A 57 5.34 29.24 -20.05
C PRO A 57 3.87 28.92 -19.76
N ALA A 58 3.36 29.50 -18.67
CA ALA A 58 1.98 29.36 -18.17
C ALA A 58 0.93 30.10 -19.04
N PRO A 59 -0.24 29.49 -19.29
CA PRO A 59 -1.43 30.22 -19.75
C PRO A 59 -2.40 30.62 -18.61
N ALA A 60 -3.05 31.76 -18.84
CA ALA A 60 -3.85 32.56 -17.91
C ALA A 60 -5.17 31.93 -17.39
N ALA A 61 -5.60 32.42 -16.23
CA ALA A 61 -6.83 32.07 -15.54
C ALA A 61 -8.09 32.68 -16.19
N THR A 62 -9.21 31.96 -16.11
CA THR A 62 -10.57 32.52 -16.25
C THR A 62 -11.48 31.83 -15.21
N PRO A 63 -12.41 32.52 -14.54
CA PRO A 63 -13.05 32.02 -13.32
C PRO A 63 -14.30 31.19 -13.60
N ALA A 64 -14.48 30.10 -12.85
CA ALA A 64 -15.71 29.30 -12.81
C ALA A 64 -16.48 29.50 -11.49
N PRO A 65 -17.81 29.31 -11.46
CA PRO A 65 -18.73 29.90 -10.47
C PRO A 65 -18.76 29.17 -9.12
N ALA A 66 -19.07 29.93 -8.07
CA ALA A 66 -19.24 29.48 -6.70
C ALA A 66 -20.45 28.54 -6.52
N ALA A 67 -20.23 27.39 -5.90
CA ALA A 67 -21.26 26.61 -5.21
C ALA A 67 -20.73 26.25 -3.82
N THR A 68 -21.38 26.84 -2.82
CA THR A 68 -21.12 26.73 -1.39
C THR A 68 -21.54 25.38 -0.81
N ALA A 69 -20.58 24.64 -0.24
CA ALA A 69 -20.80 23.73 0.89
C ALA A 69 -19.50 23.62 1.72
N LYS A 70 -19.57 23.92 3.02
CA LYS A 70 -18.53 23.70 4.05
C LYS A 70 -19.28 23.38 5.37
N PRO A 71 -18.79 22.50 6.29
CA PRO A 71 -17.43 22.01 6.49
C PRO A 71 -17.28 20.48 6.52
N THR A 72 -16.59 19.92 5.53
CA THR A 72 -15.78 18.71 5.70
C THR A 72 -14.38 19.13 6.17
N GLN A 73 -13.79 18.43 7.14
CA GLN A 73 -12.37 18.64 7.43
C GLN A 73 -11.60 18.20 6.19
N LYS A 74 -11.00 19.19 5.54
CA LYS A 74 -10.13 19.08 4.37
C LYS A 74 -8.82 18.42 4.82
N PRO A 75 -8.45 17.24 4.30
CA PRO A 75 -7.10 16.71 4.46
C PRO A 75 -6.06 17.76 4.04
N ALA A 76 -5.04 17.94 4.88
CA ALA A 76 -4.10 19.04 4.73
C ALA A 76 -3.28 18.96 3.42
N VAL A 77 -2.95 20.13 2.85
CA VAL A 77 -2.14 20.35 1.62
C VAL A 77 -0.67 19.93 1.78
N LYS A 78 -0.27 19.51 2.98
CA LYS A 78 1.02 18.89 3.35
C LYS A 78 0.81 18.20 4.71
N PRO A 79 1.52 17.11 5.06
CA PRO A 79 1.59 16.65 6.44
C PRO A 79 1.76 17.86 7.37
N PRO A 80 0.80 18.11 8.27
CA PRO A 80 0.82 19.32 9.05
C PRO A 80 2.07 19.31 9.95
N ALA A 81 2.82 20.42 9.95
CA ALA A 81 3.98 20.59 10.82
C ALA A 81 3.62 20.36 12.30
N ASN A 82 2.36 20.62 12.66
CA ASN A 82 1.76 20.24 13.93
C ASN A 82 0.49 19.40 13.69
N PRO A 83 0.55 18.07 13.87
CA PRO A 83 -0.61 17.18 13.76
C PRO A 83 -1.77 17.59 14.69
N PRO A 84 -3.04 17.49 14.24
CA PRO A 84 -4.21 17.82 15.06
C PRO A 84 -4.29 16.96 16.33
N LYS A 85 -4.13 17.57 17.51
CA LYS A 85 -4.20 16.87 18.80
C LYS A 85 -5.63 16.76 19.30
N GLY A 86 -5.97 15.63 19.93
CA GLY A 86 -7.26 15.41 20.58
C GLY A 86 -8.13 14.38 19.87
N ASP A 87 -9.44 14.60 19.92
CA ASP A 87 -10.42 13.72 19.30
C ASP A 87 -10.63 14.13 17.83
N LEU A 88 -10.26 13.26 16.90
CA LEU A 88 -10.51 13.42 15.47
C LEU A 88 -11.80 12.70 15.10
N LYS A 89 -12.65 13.38 14.34
CA LYS A 89 -13.96 12.89 13.90
C LYS A 89 -14.03 12.88 12.38
N ASN A 90 -14.52 11.78 11.83
CA ASN A 90 -14.64 11.57 10.40
C ASN A 90 -13.33 11.86 9.65
N ALA A 91 -12.21 11.46 10.25
CA ALA A 91 -10.88 11.61 9.67
C ALA A 91 -10.74 10.72 8.44
N THR A 92 -10.12 11.24 7.39
CA THR A 92 -9.84 10.53 6.14
C THR A 92 -8.58 9.70 6.28
N LEU A 93 -8.67 8.42 5.97
CA LEU A 93 -7.55 7.47 6.02
C LEU A 93 -7.27 6.92 4.62
N THR A 94 -6.00 6.90 4.23
CA THR A 94 -5.54 6.36 2.94
C THR A 94 -4.42 5.35 3.14
N SER A 95 -4.19 4.48 2.16
CA SER A 95 -2.98 3.67 2.14
C SER A 95 -1.79 4.57 1.84
N PHE A 96 -0.65 4.30 2.49
CA PHE A 96 0.58 4.99 2.15
C PHE A 96 0.99 4.72 0.69
N GLY A 97 1.41 5.77 -0.02
CA GLY A 97 1.91 5.68 -1.38
C GLY A 97 2.21 7.04 -1.99
N LEU A 98 1.87 7.19 -3.27
CA LEU A 98 2.09 8.39 -4.05
C LEU A 98 0.91 9.35 -3.94
N ARG A 99 1.16 10.66 -4.12
CA ARG A 99 0.13 11.69 -4.01
C ARG A 99 -0.65 11.79 -5.31
N ILE A 100 -1.98 11.81 -5.24
CA ILE A 100 -2.81 11.96 -6.44
C ILE A 100 -2.54 13.30 -7.13
N GLU A 101 -2.34 14.38 -6.36
CA GLU A 101 -2.11 15.73 -6.91
C GLU A 101 -0.84 15.85 -7.77
N ASP A 102 0.18 15.03 -7.54
CA ASP A 102 1.43 15.05 -8.31
C ASP A 102 1.24 14.57 -9.74
N PHE A 103 0.32 13.62 -9.93
CA PHE A 103 0.07 12.97 -11.21
C PHE A 103 -1.21 13.52 -11.87
N ARG A 104 -2.18 13.96 -11.06
CA ARG A 104 -3.50 14.46 -11.50
C ARG A 104 -3.88 15.74 -10.73
N PRO A 105 -3.19 16.87 -10.99
CA PRO A 105 -3.35 18.11 -10.22
C PRO A 105 -4.73 18.77 -10.32
N LYS A 106 -5.59 18.33 -11.25
CA LYS A 106 -6.97 18.82 -11.40
C LYS A 106 -8.02 17.93 -10.73
N LEU A 107 -7.61 16.78 -10.18
CA LEU A 107 -8.54 15.79 -9.62
C LEU A 107 -8.90 16.11 -8.17
N THR A 108 -7.97 16.70 -7.42
CA THR A 108 -8.14 17.07 -6.02
C THR A 108 -7.10 18.12 -5.63
N ASP A 109 -7.52 19.07 -4.78
CA ASP A 109 -6.63 20.03 -4.10
C ASP A 109 -6.30 19.58 -2.66
N GLU A 110 -6.56 18.31 -2.38
CA GLU A 110 -6.37 17.64 -1.09
C GLU A 110 -5.43 16.46 -1.28
N TRP A 111 -4.68 16.20 -0.21
CA TRP A 111 -3.62 15.21 -0.24
C TRP A 111 -4.19 13.81 -0.01
N TYR A 112 -4.64 13.20 -1.10
CA TYR A 112 -4.98 11.77 -1.15
C TYR A 112 -3.79 10.99 -1.67
N MET A 113 -3.58 9.81 -1.09
CA MET A 113 -2.56 8.87 -1.54
C MET A 113 -3.19 7.70 -2.29
N PHE A 114 -2.41 7.12 -3.21
CA PHE A 114 -2.70 5.87 -3.88
C PHE A 114 -1.44 5.00 -3.86
N THR A 115 -1.63 3.68 -3.93
CA THR A 115 -0.52 2.72 -3.87
C THR A 115 -0.43 1.95 -5.19
N PRO A 116 0.63 2.14 -5.98
CA PRO A 116 0.90 1.29 -7.14
C PRO A 116 1.22 -0.14 -6.70
N ILE A 117 0.72 -1.14 -7.42
CA ILE A 117 0.92 -2.56 -7.14
C ILE A 117 1.42 -3.26 -8.40
N ASN A 118 2.49 -4.04 -8.25
CA ASN A 118 2.92 -4.99 -9.28
C ASN A 118 2.31 -6.37 -9.01
N LEU A 119 1.35 -6.77 -9.84
CA LEU A 119 0.64 -8.04 -9.79
C LEU A 119 1.43 -9.21 -10.40
N SER A 120 2.58 -8.97 -11.03
CA SER A 120 3.43 -10.04 -11.58
C SER A 120 4.22 -10.78 -10.51
N GLN A 121 4.37 -10.18 -9.33
CA GLN A 121 5.19 -10.72 -8.26
C GLN A 121 4.29 -11.27 -7.17
N GLU A 122 4.42 -12.56 -6.88
CA GLU A 122 3.77 -13.15 -5.72
C GLU A 122 4.43 -12.66 -4.43
N GLY A 123 3.61 -12.52 -3.38
CA GLY A 123 4.08 -12.10 -2.07
C GLY A 123 3.05 -11.32 -1.29
N SER A 124 3.47 -10.81 -0.13
CA SER A 124 2.67 -9.93 0.68
C SER A 124 3.47 -8.70 1.07
N LEU A 125 2.88 -7.53 0.91
CA LEU A 125 3.42 -6.24 1.33
C LEU A 125 2.47 -5.59 2.34
N SER A 126 3.04 -4.83 3.27
CA SER A 126 2.28 -4.09 4.27
C SER A 126 2.66 -2.63 4.21
N TYR A 127 1.66 -1.76 4.10
CA TYR A 127 1.80 -0.32 4.01
C TYR A 127 1.14 0.36 5.20
N PRO A 128 1.65 1.49 5.70
CA PRO A 128 0.95 2.28 6.70
C PRO A 128 -0.46 2.67 6.24
N LEU A 129 -1.44 2.57 7.14
CA LEU A 129 -2.74 3.21 6.99
C LEU A 129 -2.63 4.61 7.62
N VAL A 130 -2.72 5.65 6.79
CA VAL A 130 -2.39 7.02 7.17
C VAL A 130 -3.65 7.86 7.29
N ALA A 131 -3.92 8.41 8.47
CA ALA A 131 -5.01 9.34 8.74
C ALA A 131 -4.56 10.79 8.59
N GLU A 132 -5.35 11.60 7.89
CA GLU A 132 -5.18 13.06 7.75
C GLU A 132 -3.78 13.50 7.31
N ASN A 133 -3.04 12.59 6.67
CA ASN A 133 -1.62 12.75 6.34
C ASN A 133 -0.75 13.14 7.53
N ALA A 134 -1.17 12.78 8.74
CA ALA A 134 -0.54 13.22 9.98
C ALA A 134 -0.22 12.05 10.91
N TYR A 135 -0.97 10.95 10.80
CA TYR A 135 -0.89 9.82 11.72
C TYR A 135 -0.86 8.49 10.99
N ILE A 136 0.02 7.58 11.42
CA ILE A 136 -0.09 6.17 11.10
C ILE A 136 -1.04 5.55 12.14
N VAL A 137 -2.17 5.03 11.67
CA VAL A 137 -3.26 4.51 12.52
C VAL A 137 -3.53 3.04 12.29
N GLY A 138 -2.64 2.35 11.58
CA GLY A 138 -2.76 0.95 11.25
C GLY A 138 -1.91 0.56 10.05
N SER A 139 -2.30 -0.53 9.39
CA SER A 139 -1.66 -1.04 8.19
C SER A 139 -2.66 -1.55 7.18
N VAL A 140 -2.27 -1.50 5.90
CA VAL A 140 -2.94 -2.11 4.75
C VAL A 140 -2.05 -3.25 4.27
N THR A 141 -2.57 -4.46 4.19
CA THR A 141 -1.84 -5.63 3.70
C THR A 141 -2.35 -6.01 2.33
N ILE A 142 -1.42 -6.16 1.40
CA ILE A 142 -1.67 -6.52 0.00
C ILE A 142 -0.99 -7.85 -0.24
N THR A 143 -1.74 -8.84 -0.71
CA THR A 143 -1.22 -10.18 -1.02
C THR A 143 -1.56 -10.53 -2.46
N VAL A 144 -0.54 -10.88 -3.23
CA VAL A 144 -0.67 -11.43 -4.59
C VAL A 144 -0.23 -12.89 -4.52
N LYS A 145 -1.14 -13.81 -4.85
CA LYS A 145 -0.86 -15.26 -4.80
C LYS A 145 -1.81 -16.04 -5.70
N GLY A 146 -1.26 -16.93 -6.53
CA GLY A 146 -2.07 -17.85 -7.35
C GLY A 146 -3.03 -17.14 -8.29
N GLY A 147 -2.62 -16.01 -8.89
CA GLY A 147 -3.46 -15.20 -9.78
C GLY A 147 -4.57 -14.41 -9.06
N GLN A 148 -4.50 -14.32 -7.73
CA GLN A 148 -5.47 -13.58 -6.91
C GLN A 148 -4.77 -12.42 -6.20
N LEU A 149 -5.48 -11.29 -6.14
CA LEU A 149 -5.17 -10.15 -5.28
C LEU A 149 -6.06 -10.20 -4.04
N THR A 150 -5.50 -10.03 -2.85
CA THR A 150 -6.25 -9.84 -1.60
C THR A 150 -5.74 -8.60 -0.91
N VAL A 151 -6.65 -7.70 -0.53
CA VAL A 151 -6.32 -6.49 0.22
C VAL A 151 -7.09 -6.49 1.52
N GLY A 152 -6.38 -6.34 2.63
CA GLY A 152 -6.90 -6.21 3.97
C GLY A 152 -6.37 -4.96 4.65
N TYR A 153 -6.99 -4.57 5.75
CA TYR A 153 -6.45 -3.54 6.62
C TYR A 153 -6.66 -3.92 8.09
N GLN A 154 -5.81 -3.37 8.94
CA GLN A 154 -5.90 -3.48 10.39
C GLN A 154 -5.67 -2.10 10.99
N ALA A 155 -6.66 -1.60 11.73
CA ALA A 155 -6.54 -0.35 12.48
C ALA A 155 -6.02 -0.60 13.90
N VAL A 156 -5.34 0.38 14.47
CA VAL A 156 -4.95 0.39 15.88
C VAL A 156 -6.20 0.34 16.76
N GLN A 157 -6.12 -0.34 17.91
CA GLN A 157 -7.23 -0.43 18.85
C GLN A 157 -7.70 0.97 19.29
N GLY A 158 -9.01 1.20 19.22
CA GLY A 158 -9.61 2.51 19.53
C GLY A 158 -9.79 3.43 18.33
N VAL A 159 -9.28 3.06 17.15
CA VAL A 159 -9.64 3.69 15.87
C VAL A 159 -10.93 3.06 15.37
N ASN A 160 -12.01 3.84 15.33
CA ASN A 160 -13.32 3.38 14.88
C ASN A 160 -13.53 3.73 13.40
N ILE A 161 -13.41 2.75 12.50
CA ILE A 161 -13.68 2.94 11.07
C ILE A 161 -15.20 3.08 10.87
N THR A 162 -15.65 4.28 10.52
CA THR A 162 -17.06 4.60 10.25
C THR A 162 -17.46 4.35 8.80
N ARG A 163 -16.49 4.37 7.89
CA ARG A 163 -16.67 4.01 6.48
C ARG A 163 -15.39 3.37 5.95
N ALA A 164 -15.52 2.25 5.26
CA ALA A 164 -14.43 1.64 4.50
C ALA A 164 -14.77 1.65 3.01
N PHE A 165 -13.82 2.06 2.19
CA PHE A 165 -13.90 2.04 0.73
C PHE A 165 -12.53 1.69 0.15
N MET A 166 -12.55 0.85 -0.89
CA MET A 166 -11.39 0.51 -1.67
C MET A 166 -11.80 0.27 -3.12
N THR A 167 -10.93 0.66 -4.03
CA THR A 167 -11.00 0.25 -5.41
C THR A 167 -9.59 -0.03 -5.95
N VAL A 168 -9.52 -0.84 -7.00
CA VAL A 168 -8.30 -1.10 -7.74
C VAL A 168 -8.61 -0.85 -9.21
N VAL A 169 -7.80 -0.01 -9.85
CA VAL A 169 -7.97 0.40 -11.24
C VAL A 169 -6.69 0.12 -12.02
N GLY A 170 -6.78 -0.04 -13.34
CA GLY A 170 -5.61 -0.31 -14.18
C GLY A 170 -4.62 0.85 -14.13
N THR A 171 -5.11 2.06 -14.36
CA THR A 171 -4.31 3.28 -14.35
C THR A 171 -4.89 4.33 -13.42
N LEU A 172 -4.06 5.29 -12.98
CA LEU A 172 -4.57 6.42 -12.20
C LEU A 172 -5.57 7.27 -13.00
N ASP A 173 -5.51 7.22 -14.33
CA ASP A 173 -6.44 7.93 -15.22
C ASP A 173 -7.89 7.43 -15.13
N ASP A 174 -8.08 6.17 -14.73
CA ASP A 174 -9.40 5.58 -14.54
C ASP A 174 -10.11 6.13 -13.29
N LEU A 175 -9.37 6.70 -12.35
CA LEU A 175 -9.92 7.37 -11.18
C LEU A 175 -10.42 8.78 -11.57
N LYS A 176 -11.74 8.93 -11.75
CA LYS A 176 -12.38 10.19 -12.17
C LYS A 176 -12.72 11.15 -11.04
N THR A 177 -12.71 10.67 -9.80
CA THR A 177 -12.90 11.47 -8.59
C THR A 177 -12.27 10.75 -7.40
N VAL A 178 -11.93 11.47 -6.34
CA VAL A 178 -11.47 10.90 -5.07
C VAL A 178 -12.62 10.70 -4.07
N ASN A 179 -13.82 11.19 -4.35
CA ASN A 179 -14.96 11.07 -3.44
C ASN A 179 -15.53 9.64 -3.45
N PRO A 180 -15.42 8.86 -2.35
CA PRO A 180 -15.87 7.46 -2.31
C PRO A 180 -17.35 7.28 -2.62
N SER A 181 -18.17 8.28 -2.27
CA SER A 181 -19.63 8.23 -2.47
C SER A 181 -20.02 8.26 -3.94
N LEU A 182 -19.16 8.81 -4.80
CA LEU A 182 -19.33 8.86 -6.26
C LEU A 182 -18.67 7.68 -6.97
N LEU A 183 -17.85 6.90 -6.24
CA LEU A 183 -17.16 5.71 -6.74
C LEU A 183 -17.83 4.41 -6.29
N GLY A 184 -19.03 4.45 -5.71
CA GLY A 184 -19.65 3.29 -5.06
C GLY A 184 -19.72 2.02 -5.93
N ASN A 185 -19.88 2.17 -7.24
CA ASN A 185 -19.92 1.06 -8.20
C ASN A 185 -18.56 0.37 -8.40
N LEU A 186 -17.46 1.02 -8.01
CA LEU A 186 -16.10 0.50 -8.11
C LEU A 186 -15.59 -0.08 -6.78
N ASN A 187 -16.43 -0.09 -5.74
CA ASN A 187 -16.02 -0.56 -4.42
C ASN A 187 -15.78 -2.07 -4.43
N LEU A 188 -14.60 -2.48 -4.00
CA LEU A 188 -14.19 -3.87 -3.90
C LEU A 188 -14.22 -4.35 -2.44
N PRO A 189 -14.53 -5.63 -2.17
CA PRO A 189 -14.54 -6.17 -0.82
C PRO A 189 -13.12 -6.34 -0.26
N PHE A 190 -12.96 -6.08 1.03
CA PHE A 190 -11.72 -6.39 1.76
C PHE A 190 -11.65 -7.87 2.15
N ASN A 191 -10.42 -8.39 2.26
CA ASN A 191 -10.11 -9.76 2.68
C ASN A 191 -10.80 -10.84 1.82
N GLN A 192 -11.16 -10.50 0.60
CA GLN A 192 -11.69 -11.44 -0.39
C GLN A 192 -10.71 -11.54 -1.56
N PRO A 193 -10.53 -12.73 -2.14
CA PRO A 193 -9.72 -12.89 -3.33
C PRO A 193 -10.39 -12.19 -4.53
N ILE A 194 -9.60 -11.40 -5.25
CA ILE A 194 -9.97 -10.69 -6.47
C ILE A 194 -9.18 -11.32 -7.61
N SER A 195 -9.89 -11.83 -8.63
CA SER A 195 -9.24 -12.43 -9.79
C SER A 195 -8.46 -11.37 -10.57
N ILE A 196 -7.15 -11.58 -10.73
CA ILE A 196 -6.31 -10.64 -11.48
C ILE A 196 -6.70 -10.65 -12.95
N GLU A 197 -6.80 -11.82 -13.56
CA GLU A 197 -7.18 -11.96 -14.97
C GLU A 197 -8.62 -11.48 -15.21
N GLY A 198 -9.56 -11.83 -14.32
CA GLY A 198 -10.97 -11.46 -14.47
C GLY A 198 -11.24 -9.96 -14.36
N ASN A 199 -10.42 -9.23 -13.59
CA ASN A 199 -10.66 -7.80 -13.32
C ASN A 199 -9.70 -6.88 -14.06
N PHE A 200 -8.46 -7.32 -14.30
CA PHE A 200 -7.38 -6.49 -14.86
C PHE A 200 -6.80 -7.10 -16.14
N GLY A 201 -7.30 -8.24 -16.61
CA GLY A 201 -6.84 -8.87 -17.84
C GLY A 201 -5.34 -9.14 -17.83
N ASN A 202 -4.62 -8.51 -18.77
CA ASN A 202 -3.17 -8.61 -18.89
C ASN A 202 -2.42 -7.51 -18.13
N ASP A 203 -3.12 -6.56 -17.51
CA ASP A 203 -2.48 -5.49 -16.76
C ASP A 203 -1.82 -6.07 -15.51
N ARG A 204 -0.56 -5.70 -15.31
CA ARG A 204 0.25 -6.18 -14.19
C ARG A 204 0.73 -5.07 -13.28
N LEU A 205 0.56 -3.82 -13.69
CA LEU A 205 0.69 -2.66 -12.82
C LEU A 205 -0.72 -2.11 -12.65
N VAL A 206 -1.13 -1.95 -11.41
CA VAL A 206 -2.46 -1.42 -11.06
C VAL A 206 -2.34 -0.42 -9.93
N VAL A 207 -3.36 0.40 -9.78
CA VAL A 207 -3.45 1.43 -8.74
C VAL A 207 -4.49 1.01 -7.71
N LEU A 208 -4.05 0.83 -6.46
CA LEU A 208 -4.93 0.74 -5.30
C LEU A 208 -5.26 2.14 -4.80
N TYR A 209 -6.56 2.43 -4.71
CA TYR A 209 -7.07 3.61 -4.02
C TYR A 209 -7.93 3.17 -2.83
N LEU A 210 -7.54 3.67 -1.66
CA LEU A 210 -8.22 3.41 -0.39
C LEU A 210 -8.57 4.73 0.27
N SER A 211 -9.82 4.86 0.71
CA SER A 211 -10.31 6.06 1.39
C SER A 211 -11.32 5.68 2.46
N HIS A 212 -10.88 5.60 3.72
CA HIS A 212 -11.76 5.32 4.86
C HIS A 212 -12.10 6.61 5.58
N SER A 213 -13.18 6.56 6.37
CA SER A 213 -13.48 7.55 7.38
C SER A 213 -13.40 6.89 8.75
N ALA A 214 -12.82 7.58 9.73
CA ALA A 214 -12.67 7.05 11.08
C ALA A 214 -12.75 8.12 12.18
N ASP A 215 -13.13 7.68 13.37
CA ASP A 215 -13.06 8.46 14.60
C ASP A 215 -11.97 7.88 15.50
N PHE A 216 -11.07 8.71 16.02
CA PHE A 216 -10.01 8.26 16.93
C PHE A 216 -9.45 9.41 17.76
N LYS A 217 -8.69 9.07 18.82
CA LYS A 217 -7.91 10.05 19.58
C LYS A 217 -6.46 9.99 19.14
N SER A 218 -5.84 11.12 18.81
CA SER A 218 -4.44 11.10 18.33
C SER A 218 -3.40 10.65 19.37
N GLY A 219 -3.78 10.61 20.66
CA GLY A 219 -2.93 10.10 21.75
C GLY A 219 -3.08 8.59 22.04
N LEU A 220 -3.78 7.82 21.21
CA LEU A 220 -3.91 6.37 21.41
C LEU A 220 -2.54 5.68 21.29
N ALA A 221 -2.30 4.68 22.15
CA ALA A 221 -1.12 3.83 22.05
C ALA A 221 -1.12 3.09 20.70
N GLY A 222 0.02 3.13 20.00
CA GLY A 222 0.17 2.54 18.66
C GLY A 222 -0.07 3.50 17.50
N ILE A 223 -0.59 4.71 17.75
CA ILE A 223 -0.61 5.78 16.76
C ILE A 223 0.74 6.50 16.78
N THR A 224 1.35 6.68 15.61
CA THR A 224 2.59 7.44 15.45
C THR A 224 2.40 8.57 14.46
N ALA A 225 3.27 9.59 14.53
CA ALA A 225 3.26 10.65 13.53
C ALA A 225 3.70 10.09 12.17
N PHE A 226 2.98 10.48 11.13
CA PHE A 226 3.37 10.19 9.76
C PHE A 226 4.35 11.26 9.26
N VAL A 227 5.54 10.83 8.86
CA VAL A 227 6.60 11.70 8.33
C VAL A 227 7.00 11.19 6.95
N PRO A 228 6.51 11.77 5.84
CA PRO A 228 6.75 11.23 4.50
C PRO A 228 8.23 11.15 4.13
N GLU A 229 9.05 12.06 4.66
CA GLU A 229 10.50 12.09 4.41
C GLU A 229 11.16 10.79 4.88
N GLN A 230 10.65 10.15 5.94
CA GLN A 230 11.13 8.84 6.41
C GLN A 230 10.80 7.71 5.43
N HIS A 231 9.88 7.94 4.50
CA HIS A 231 9.42 6.97 3.52
C HIS A 231 9.75 7.37 2.07
N GLN A 232 10.63 8.36 1.87
CA GLN A 232 10.96 8.88 0.54
C GLN A 232 11.52 7.83 -0.41
N LEU A 233 12.36 6.91 0.08
CA LEU A 233 12.90 5.82 -0.73
C LEU A 233 11.80 4.86 -1.21
N PHE A 234 10.80 4.59 -0.38
CA PHE A 234 9.65 3.78 -0.76
C PHE A 234 8.80 4.48 -1.83
N MET A 235 8.55 5.79 -1.68
CA MET A 235 7.83 6.57 -2.69
C MET A 235 8.59 6.56 -4.02
N GLN A 236 9.91 6.76 -4.00
CA GLN A 236 10.73 6.74 -5.22
C GLN A 236 10.64 5.39 -5.95
N ASN A 237 10.67 4.28 -5.23
CA ASN A 237 10.52 2.94 -5.82
C ASN A 237 9.11 2.71 -6.40
N MET A 238 8.08 3.39 -5.88
CA MET A 238 6.71 3.30 -6.40
C MET A 238 6.51 4.13 -7.68
N VAL A 239 7.28 5.20 -7.91
CA VAL A 239 7.11 6.04 -9.11
C VAL A 239 7.29 5.23 -10.39
N GLY A 240 8.25 4.29 -10.41
CA GLY A 240 8.46 3.40 -11.56
C GLY A 240 7.38 2.33 -11.77
N LEU A 241 6.36 2.28 -10.90
CA LEU A 241 5.22 1.37 -10.99
C LEU A 241 3.93 2.10 -11.40
N VAL A 242 4.00 3.41 -11.62
CA VAL A 242 2.91 4.20 -12.20
C VAL A 242 3.11 4.20 -13.71
N ASP A 243 2.09 3.78 -14.45
CA ASP A 243 2.01 3.91 -15.90
C ASP A 243 1.51 5.32 -16.28
#